data_AF-A0A0W0ZH51-F1
#
_entry.id   AF-A0A0W0ZH51-F1
#
_cell.length_a   1.000
_cell.length_b   1.000
_cell.length_c   1.000
_cell.angle_alpha   90.00
_cell.angle_beta   90.00
_cell.angle_gamma   90.00
#
_symmetry.space_group_name_H-M   'P 1'
#
loop_
_entity.id
_entity.type
_entity.pdbx_description
1 polymer ?
#
loop_
_entity_poly.entity_id
_entity_poly.type
_entity_poly.pdbx_seq_one_letter_code
_entity_poly.pdbx_strand_id
1 'polypeptide(L)'
;MAISDDPNARLIYCVSKGLVKTVHNIVNDNDIKRIQRIQPKVIEQAIKNILDATKSGHLTIEQINKQGEILTLLCNLPKNVPQPNPKIAATALAKYAEYRQNQLDEELTNLIPNGKVKESDWAAVFAYIQKHKMQPSQASIGYLLRVAGANGQWDNVKPLLSHREPDWRMAGELLFMAVKAGQLDVAKQLCDLSQENMPNVNGIKRALKEAKKEGHHEIASYLSCELIHQSNLEKDPLVLTQALLQDYVAHSFVGSSLFSTQVKAVKNILSQVKRAAAQEHDDTSRNQAVLDSVQLLQKVVGDNKELRGYVDYIKAHSDKPEESPSLKAEL
;
A
#
# COMPACT_ATOMS: atom_id res chain seq x y z
N MET A 1 -41.80 -22.62 -13.58
CA MET A 1 -41.84 -23.53 -12.41
C MET A 1 -42.60 -22.82 -11.31
N ALA A 2 -43.69 -23.39 -10.78
CA ALA A 2 -44.44 -22.75 -9.69
C ALA A 2 -43.54 -22.64 -8.44
N ILE A 3 -43.56 -21.49 -7.78
CA ILE A 3 -42.84 -21.29 -6.52
C ILE A 3 -43.58 -22.09 -5.45
N SER A 4 -42.85 -22.93 -4.70
CA SER A 4 -43.43 -23.72 -3.61
C SER A 4 -44.13 -22.83 -2.57
N ASP A 5 -45.28 -23.29 -2.06
CA ASP A 5 -45.99 -22.62 -0.96
C ASP A 5 -45.30 -22.82 0.40
N ASP A 6 -44.43 -23.83 0.50
CA ASP A 6 -43.60 -24.04 1.69
C ASP A 6 -42.56 -22.90 1.82
N PRO A 7 -42.60 -22.12 2.92
CA PRO A 7 -41.68 -21.00 3.12
C PRO A 7 -40.21 -21.43 3.15
N ASN A 8 -39.90 -22.66 3.57
CA ASN A 8 -38.52 -23.16 3.60
C ASN A 8 -37.99 -23.41 2.18
N ALA A 9 -38.72 -24.19 1.37
CA ALA A 9 -38.37 -24.42 -0.03
C ALA A 9 -38.32 -23.12 -0.83
N ARG A 10 -39.26 -22.19 -0.59
CA ARG A 10 -39.29 -20.88 -1.24
C ARG A 10 -38.06 -20.04 -0.91
N LEU A 11 -37.63 -20.01 0.36
CA LEU A 11 -36.42 -19.28 0.76
C LEU A 11 -35.18 -19.82 0.03
N ILE A 12 -34.97 -21.14 0.07
CA ILE A 12 -33.83 -21.78 -0.61
C ILE A 12 -33.82 -21.47 -2.10
N TYR A 13 -34.98 -21.57 -2.76
CA TYR A 13 -35.11 -21.24 -4.17
C TYR A 13 -34.73 -19.77 -4.45
N CYS A 14 -35.32 -18.82 -3.73
CA CYS A 14 -35.06 -17.40 -3.93
C CYS A 14 -33.58 -17.04 -3.71
N VAL A 15 -32.95 -17.63 -2.70
CA VAL A 15 -31.51 -17.46 -2.41
C VAL A 15 -30.67 -18.02 -3.56
N SER A 16 -30.96 -19.24 -4.02
CA SER A 16 -30.22 -19.85 -5.15
C SER A 16 -30.31 -19.06 -6.46
N LYS A 17 -31.37 -18.25 -6.62
CA LYS A 17 -31.61 -17.40 -7.79
C LYS A 17 -31.15 -15.96 -7.60
N GLY A 18 -30.62 -15.58 -6.43
CA GLY A 18 -30.18 -14.21 -6.17
C GLY A 18 -31.31 -13.19 -6.14
N LEU A 19 -32.53 -13.60 -5.75
CA LEU A 19 -33.72 -12.73 -5.77
C LEU A 19 -33.80 -11.84 -4.51
N VAL A 20 -32.91 -10.85 -4.40
CA VAL A 20 -32.72 -10.01 -3.20
C VAL A 20 -34.05 -9.46 -2.66
N LYS A 21 -34.83 -8.78 -3.49
CA LYS A 21 -36.12 -8.19 -3.09
C LYS A 21 -37.10 -9.22 -2.56
N THR A 22 -37.15 -10.41 -3.18
CA THR A 22 -38.06 -11.47 -2.74
C THR A 22 -37.61 -12.08 -1.42
N VAL A 23 -36.31 -12.31 -1.23
CA VAL A 23 -35.76 -12.76 0.06
C VAL A 23 -36.08 -11.73 1.15
N HIS A 24 -35.82 -10.46 0.89
CA HIS A 24 -36.14 -9.37 1.82
C HIS A 24 -37.62 -9.41 2.24
N ASN A 25 -38.54 -9.53 1.29
CA ASN A 25 -39.96 -9.62 1.58
C ASN A 25 -40.35 -10.91 2.34
N ILE A 26 -39.65 -12.02 2.13
CA ILE A 26 -39.88 -13.26 2.88
C ILE A 26 -39.48 -13.10 4.35
N VAL A 27 -38.35 -12.44 4.62
CA VAL A 27 -37.81 -12.31 5.99
C VAL A 27 -38.39 -11.12 6.76
N ASN A 28 -38.99 -10.15 6.05
CA ASN A 28 -39.66 -8.98 6.61
C ASN A 28 -41.17 -8.96 6.34
N ASP A 29 -41.76 -10.12 6.02
CA ASP A 29 -43.21 -10.27 5.85
C ASP A 29 -43.96 -9.79 7.11
N ASN A 30 -45.06 -9.06 6.92
CA ASN A 30 -45.91 -8.63 8.04
C ASN A 30 -46.65 -9.83 8.67
N ASP A 31 -46.76 -10.96 7.96
CA ASP A 31 -47.28 -12.21 8.51
C ASP A 31 -46.21 -12.97 9.32
N ILE A 32 -46.07 -12.59 10.60
CA ILE A 32 -45.16 -13.23 11.56
C ILE A 32 -45.36 -14.75 11.63
N LYS A 33 -46.59 -15.26 11.47
CA LYS A 33 -46.87 -16.70 11.52
C LYS A 33 -46.23 -17.45 10.36
N ARG A 34 -46.14 -16.81 9.19
CA ARG A 34 -45.46 -17.39 8.03
C ARG A 34 -43.95 -17.43 8.23
N ILE A 35 -43.36 -16.37 8.78
CA ILE A 35 -41.92 -16.28 9.02
C ILE A 35 -41.47 -17.28 10.09
N GLN A 36 -42.23 -17.45 11.17
CA GLN A 36 -41.91 -18.40 12.24
C GLN A 36 -41.89 -19.87 11.78
N ARG A 37 -42.45 -20.18 10.59
CA ARG A 37 -42.36 -21.52 9.99
C ARG A 37 -41.02 -21.78 9.29
N ILE A 38 -40.19 -20.76 9.09
CA ILE A 38 -38.83 -20.93 8.55
C ILE A 38 -37.95 -21.53 9.64
N GLN A 39 -37.36 -22.69 9.36
CA GLN A 39 -36.50 -23.36 10.34
C GLN A 39 -35.10 -22.71 10.35
N PRO A 40 -34.45 -22.51 11.51
CA PRO A 40 -33.07 -22.01 11.58
C PRO A 40 -32.09 -22.78 10.67
N LYS A 41 -32.22 -24.12 10.61
CA LYS A 41 -31.39 -24.98 9.75
C LYS A 41 -31.53 -24.65 8.26
N VAL A 42 -32.68 -24.16 7.82
CA VAL A 42 -32.93 -23.77 6.43
C VAL A 42 -32.23 -22.44 6.12
N ILE A 43 -32.19 -21.52 7.08
CA ILE A 43 -31.41 -20.28 6.97
C ILE A 43 -29.91 -20.61 6.88
N GLU A 44 -29.43 -21.50 7.73
CA GLU A 44 -28.04 -21.98 7.68
C GLU A 44 -27.71 -22.68 6.35
N GLN A 45 -28.64 -23.49 5.83
CA GLN A 45 -28.49 -24.12 4.52
C GLN A 45 -28.49 -23.09 3.38
N ALA A 46 -29.32 -22.04 3.47
CA ALA A 46 -29.32 -20.94 2.51
C ALA A 46 -27.96 -20.21 2.52
N ILE A 47 -27.45 -19.89 3.70
CA ILE A 47 -26.11 -19.31 3.89
C ILE A 47 -25.03 -20.20 3.27
N LYS A 48 -25.08 -21.51 3.52
CA LYS A 48 -24.14 -22.47 2.94
C LYS A 48 -24.21 -22.48 1.41
N ASN A 49 -25.41 -22.49 0.82
CA ASN A 49 -25.58 -22.46 -0.63
C ASN A 49 -24.96 -21.21 -1.26
N ILE A 50 -25.06 -20.05 -0.59
CA ILE A 50 -24.42 -18.80 -1.03
C ILE A 50 -22.90 -18.97 -1.08
N LEU A 51 -22.31 -19.51 -0.01
CA LEU A 51 -20.87 -19.72 0.07
C LEU A 51 -20.38 -20.71 -0.99
N ASP A 52 -21.07 -21.84 -1.15
CA ASP A 52 -20.71 -22.87 -2.13
C ASP A 52 -20.79 -22.31 -3.56
N ALA A 53 -21.84 -21.53 -3.88
CA ALA A 53 -21.98 -20.88 -5.19
C ALA A 53 -20.88 -19.83 -5.41
N THR A 54 -20.60 -18.99 -4.41
CA THR A 54 -19.57 -17.94 -4.53
C THR A 54 -18.17 -18.55 -4.67
N LYS A 55 -17.88 -19.62 -3.92
CA LYS A 55 -16.61 -20.36 -4.00
C LYS A 55 -16.37 -21.02 -5.35
N SER A 56 -17.43 -21.39 -6.07
CA SER A 56 -17.30 -22.07 -7.37
C SER A 56 -16.65 -21.21 -8.47
N GLY A 57 -16.62 -19.88 -8.30
CA GLY A 57 -16.05 -18.95 -9.29
C GLY A 57 -16.88 -18.80 -10.57
N HIS A 58 -18.07 -19.40 -10.66
CA HIS A 58 -18.93 -19.32 -11.84
C HIS A 58 -19.89 -18.13 -11.83
N LEU A 59 -19.91 -17.33 -10.75
CA LEU A 59 -20.79 -16.19 -10.63
C LEU A 59 -20.11 -14.94 -11.20
N THR A 60 -20.88 -14.14 -11.92
CA THR A 60 -20.48 -12.77 -12.28
C THR A 60 -20.39 -11.89 -11.02
N ILE A 61 -19.59 -10.82 -11.04
CA ILE A 61 -19.51 -9.86 -9.92
C ILE A 61 -20.88 -9.32 -9.51
N GLU A 62 -21.80 -9.10 -10.46
CA GLU A 62 -23.17 -8.67 -10.15
C GLU A 62 -23.93 -9.74 -9.36
N GLN A 63 -23.82 -11.01 -9.76
CA GLN A 63 -24.43 -12.13 -9.03
C GLN A 63 -23.82 -12.30 -7.65
N ILE A 64 -22.49 -12.18 -7.52
CA ILE A 64 -21.81 -12.17 -6.23
C ILE A 64 -22.44 -11.08 -5.36
N ASN A 65 -22.43 -9.81 -5.79
CA ASN A 65 -22.98 -8.70 -5.01
C ASN A 65 -24.43 -8.97 -4.53
N LYS A 66 -25.31 -9.49 -5.41
CA LYS A 66 -26.67 -9.89 -5.02
C LYS A 66 -26.69 -10.97 -3.94
N GLN A 67 -25.81 -11.98 -4.04
CA GLN A 67 -25.68 -13.02 -3.02
C GLN A 67 -25.13 -12.47 -1.70
N GLY A 68 -24.24 -11.47 -1.74
CA GLY A 68 -23.74 -10.77 -0.55
C GLY A 68 -24.80 -9.95 0.17
N GLU A 69 -25.68 -9.28 -0.59
CA GLU A 69 -26.85 -8.58 -0.02
C GLU A 69 -27.78 -9.57 0.69
N ILE A 70 -28.09 -10.70 0.04
CA ILE A 70 -28.90 -11.77 0.64
C ILE A 70 -28.22 -12.33 1.89
N LEU A 71 -26.91 -12.61 1.85
CA LEU A 71 -26.17 -13.11 2.99
C LEU A 71 -26.23 -12.14 4.17
N THR A 72 -26.03 -10.85 3.91
CA THR A 72 -26.11 -9.79 4.93
C THR A 72 -27.51 -9.75 5.55
N LEU A 73 -28.57 -9.88 4.74
CA LEU A 73 -29.94 -9.96 5.23
C LEU A 73 -30.16 -11.18 6.13
N LEU A 74 -29.71 -12.36 5.70
CA LEU A 74 -29.89 -13.61 6.46
C LEU A 74 -29.07 -13.65 7.76
N CYS A 75 -27.94 -12.96 7.82
CA CYS A 75 -27.11 -12.86 9.02
C CYS A 75 -27.60 -11.79 10.01
N ASN A 76 -28.46 -10.86 9.59
CA ASN A 76 -28.94 -9.73 10.40
C ASN A 76 -30.48 -9.70 10.47
N LEU A 77 -31.08 -10.87 10.69
CA LEU A 77 -32.53 -11.00 10.74
C LEU A 77 -33.12 -10.30 11.98
N PRO A 78 -34.35 -9.75 11.91
CA PRO A 78 -35.02 -9.16 13.07
C PRO A 78 -35.20 -10.16 14.22
N LYS A 79 -35.17 -9.70 15.48
CA LYS A 79 -35.20 -10.57 16.69
C LYS A 79 -36.41 -11.52 16.78
N ASN A 80 -37.52 -11.19 16.14
CA ASN A 80 -38.74 -12.00 16.08
C ASN A 80 -38.70 -13.10 15.01
N VAL A 81 -37.62 -13.17 14.21
CA VAL A 81 -37.38 -14.17 13.17
C VAL A 81 -36.38 -15.20 13.70
N PRO A 82 -36.55 -16.50 13.37
CA PRO A 82 -35.55 -17.52 13.66
C PRO A 82 -34.16 -17.11 13.19
N GLN A 83 -33.18 -17.13 14.09
CA GLN A 83 -31.82 -16.66 13.81
C GLN A 83 -30.91 -17.82 13.39
N PRO A 84 -29.96 -17.60 12.47
CA PRO A 84 -28.88 -18.56 12.27
C PRO A 84 -27.98 -18.60 13.51
N ASN A 85 -27.20 -19.68 13.67
CA ASN A 85 -26.15 -19.71 14.66
C ASN A 85 -25.17 -18.51 14.48
N PRO A 86 -24.90 -17.70 15.52
CA PRO A 86 -24.05 -16.50 15.40
C PRO A 86 -22.63 -16.79 14.89
N LYS A 87 -22.04 -17.93 15.29
CA LYS A 87 -20.71 -18.35 14.82
C LYS A 87 -20.73 -18.70 13.33
N ILE A 88 -21.80 -19.32 12.85
CA ILE A 88 -22.00 -19.61 11.43
C ILE A 88 -22.15 -18.31 10.64
N ALA A 89 -22.98 -17.38 11.11
CA ALA A 89 -23.18 -16.08 10.47
C ALA A 89 -21.88 -15.28 10.35
N ALA A 90 -21.13 -15.14 11.45
CA ALA A 90 -19.84 -14.44 11.46
C ALA A 90 -18.81 -15.10 10.52
N THR A 91 -18.71 -16.43 10.56
CA THR A 91 -17.80 -17.19 9.68
C THR A 91 -18.20 -17.05 8.21
N ALA A 92 -19.50 -17.05 7.91
CA ALA A 92 -20.01 -16.93 6.55
C ALA A 92 -19.73 -15.56 5.96
N LEU A 93 -19.95 -14.48 6.72
CA LEU A 93 -19.63 -13.12 6.28
C LEU A 93 -18.14 -12.95 5.98
N ALA A 94 -17.26 -13.47 6.85
CA ALA A 94 -15.81 -13.42 6.64
C ALA A 94 -15.38 -14.19 5.37
N LYS A 95 -15.85 -15.44 5.20
CA LYS A 95 -15.53 -16.26 4.01
C LYS A 95 -16.08 -15.66 2.73
N TYR A 96 -17.28 -15.11 2.77
CA TYR A 96 -17.88 -14.47 1.62
C TYR A 96 -17.09 -13.23 1.18
N ALA A 97 -16.63 -12.40 2.13
CA ALA A 97 -15.76 -11.27 1.84
C ALA A 97 -14.44 -11.72 1.18
N GLU A 98 -13.83 -12.79 1.69
CA GLU A 98 -12.63 -13.41 1.10
C GLU A 98 -12.87 -13.89 -0.34
N TYR A 99 -13.94 -14.65 -0.59
CA TYR A 99 -14.26 -15.17 -1.93
C TYR A 99 -14.58 -14.07 -2.93
N ARG A 100 -15.27 -13.02 -2.47
CA ARG A 100 -15.54 -11.83 -3.30
C ARG A 100 -14.24 -11.10 -3.64
N GLN A 101 -13.35 -10.91 -2.67
CA GLN A 101 -12.06 -10.26 -2.90
C GLN A 101 -11.22 -11.06 -3.91
N ASN A 102 -11.13 -12.38 -3.75
CA ASN A 102 -10.37 -13.24 -4.67
C ASN A 102 -10.89 -13.15 -6.12
N GLN A 103 -12.21 -13.11 -6.32
CA GLN A 103 -12.80 -12.95 -7.66
C GLN A 103 -12.54 -11.56 -8.26
N LEU A 104 -12.67 -10.51 -7.45
CA LEU A 104 -12.35 -9.15 -7.91
C LEU A 104 -10.87 -9.02 -8.30
N ASP A 105 -9.98 -9.64 -7.52
CA ASP A 105 -8.54 -9.69 -7.76
C ASP A 105 -8.19 -10.49 -9.02
N GLU A 106 -8.84 -11.63 -9.24
CA GLU A 106 -8.67 -12.43 -10.46
C GLU A 106 -9.14 -11.64 -11.70
N GLU A 107 -10.32 -11.04 -11.67
CA GLU A 107 -10.80 -10.19 -12.77
C GLU A 107 -9.88 -8.99 -13.01
N LEU A 108 -9.42 -8.32 -11.94
CA LEU A 108 -8.49 -7.19 -12.03
C LEU A 108 -7.18 -7.58 -12.70
N THR A 109 -6.58 -8.72 -12.32
CA THR A 109 -5.33 -9.19 -12.92
C THR A 109 -5.54 -9.69 -14.34
N ASN A 110 -6.71 -10.23 -14.67
CA ASN A 110 -7.09 -10.65 -16.04
C ASN A 110 -7.27 -9.48 -17.02
N LEU A 111 -7.42 -8.23 -16.54
CA LEU A 111 -7.34 -7.04 -17.40
C LEU A 111 -5.97 -6.88 -18.06
N ILE A 112 -4.95 -7.52 -17.48
CA ILE A 112 -3.57 -7.54 -17.98
C ILE A 112 -3.15 -8.99 -18.23
N PRO A 113 -3.60 -9.63 -19.32
CA PRO A 113 -3.22 -11.01 -19.59
C PRO A 113 -1.75 -11.08 -19.99
N ASN A 114 -1.00 -11.99 -19.36
CA ASN A 114 0.40 -12.31 -19.67
C ASN A 114 1.44 -11.20 -19.41
N GLY A 115 1.11 -10.18 -18.63
CA GLY A 115 2.06 -9.14 -18.21
C GLY A 115 2.59 -8.24 -19.35
N LYS A 116 2.01 -8.33 -20.56
CA LYS A 116 2.27 -7.41 -21.67
C LYS A 116 1.16 -6.38 -21.73
N VAL A 117 1.50 -5.12 -21.50
CA VAL A 117 0.51 -4.06 -21.24
C VAL A 117 0.75 -2.90 -22.18
N LYS A 118 -0.30 -2.49 -22.89
CA LYS A 118 -0.35 -1.20 -23.57
C LYS A 118 -0.75 -0.13 -22.57
N GLU A 119 -0.32 1.10 -22.80
CA GLU A 119 -0.69 2.24 -21.95
C GLU A 119 -2.22 2.37 -21.76
N SER A 120 -3.00 2.05 -22.80
CA SER A 120 -4.47 2.02 -22.76
C SER A 120 -5.07 1.04 -21.75
N ASP A 121 -4.35 -0.02 -21.38
CA ASP A 121 -4.88 -1.08 -20.52
C ASP A 121 -4.92 -0.63 -19.05
N TRP A 122 -4.05 0.30 -18.64
CA TRP A 122 -4.07 0.89 -17.30
C TRP A 122 -5.34 1.68 -17.00
N ALA A 123 -5.91 2.34 -18.03
CA ALA A 123 -7.19 3.03 -17.87
C ALA A 123 -8.31 2.05 -17.48
N ALA A 124 -8.30 0.84 -18.04
CA ALA A 124 -9.26 -0.21 -17.67
C ALA A 124 -9.03 -0.70 -16.23
N VAL A 125 -7.77 -0.89 -15.82
CA VAL A 125 -7.39 -1.27 -14.45
C VAL A 125 -7.92 -0.26 -13.42
N PHE A 126 -7.61 1.02 -13.61
CA PHE A 126 -8.04 2.06 -12.66
C PHE A 126 -9.56 2.27 -12.68
N ALA A 127 -10.19 2.23 -13.86
CA ALA A 127 -11.65 2.28 -13.98
C ALA A 127 -12.32 1.11 -13.26
N TYR A 128 -11.73 -0.09 -13.31
CA TYR A 128 -12.24 -1.27 -12.61
C TYR A 128 -12.13 -1.11 -11.10
N ILE A 129 -10.96 -0.71 -10.58
CA ILE A 129 -10.75 -0.44 -9.15
C ILE A 129 -11.77 0.59 -8.63
N GLN A 130 -11.95 1.69 -9.37
CA GLN A 130 -12.89 2.76 -9.03
C GLN A 130 -14.34 2.29 -9.08
N LYS A 131 -14.75 1.62 -10.16
CA LYS A 131 -16.13 1.13 -10.38
C LYS A 131 -16.56 0.20 -9.25
N HIS A 132 -15.67 -0.67 -8.80
CA HIS A 132 -15.97 -1.66 -7.77
C HIS A 132 -15.63 -1.19 -6.35
N LYS A 133 -15.10 0.03 -6.20
CA LYS A 133 -14.63 0.63 -4.92
C LYS A 133 -13.80 -0.38 -4.12
N MET A 134 -12.96 -1.14 -4.82
CA MET A 134 -12.21 -2.22 -4.21
C MET A 134 -10.85 -1.76 -3.75
N GLN A 135 -10.33 -2.43 -2.72
CA GLN A 135 -8.94 -2.37 -2.35
C GLN A 135 -8.27 -3.65 -2.86
N PRO A 136 -7.37 -3.60 -3.87
CA PRO A 136 -6.70 -4.80 -4.37
C PRO A 136 -6.02 -5.58 -3.24
N SER A 137 -5.92 -6.91 -3.31
CA SER A 137 -5.11 -7.64 -2.33
C SER A 137 -3.61 -7.37 -2.50
N GLN A 138 -2.80 -7.79 -1.52
CA GLN A 138 -1.34 -7.75 -1.63
C GLN A 138 -0.83 -8.51 -2.87
N ALA A 139 -1.46 -9.64 -3.21
CA ALA A 139 -1.10 -10.41 -4.40
C ALA A 139 -1.38 -9.63 -5.69
N SER A 140 -2.58 -9.05 -5.82
CA SER A 140 -2.95 -8.25 -6.99
C SER A 140 -2.12 -6.99 -7.14
N ILE A 141 -1.94 -6.23 -6.07
CA ILE A 141 -1.15 -4.99 -6.17
C ILE A 141 0.31 -5.29 -6.46
N GLY A 142 0.89 -6.33 -5.87
CA GLY A 142 2.24 -6.78 -6.18
C GLY A 142 2.38 -7.25 -7.63
N TYR A 143 1.36 -7.94 -8.17
CA TYR A 143 1.31 -8.29 -9.59
C TYR A 143 1.33 -7.04 -10.48
N LEU A 144 0.41 -6.09 -10.24
CA LEU A 144 0.29 -4.87 -11.04
C LEU A 144 1.58 -4.03 -10.98
N LEU A 145 2.16 -3.84 -9.79
CA LEU A 145 3.42 -3.11 -9.63
C LEU A 145 4.59 -3.77 -10.35
N ARG A 146 4.70 -5.11 -10.27
CA ARG A 146 5.72 -5.87 -11.01
C ARG A 146 5.56 -5.68 -12.51
N VAL A 147 4.33 -5.74 -13.02
CA VAL A 147 4.05 -5.52 -14.44
C VAL A 147 4.42 -4.10 -14.86
N ALA A 148 4.04 -3.08 -14.09
CA ALA A 148 4.38 -1.69 -14.37
C ALA A 148 5.91 -1.51 -14.44
N GLY A 149 6.64 -2.01 -13.45
CA GLY A 149 8.10 -1.93 -13.42
C GLY A 149 8.78 -2.71 -14.56
N ALA A 150 8.32 -3.93 -14.85
CA ALA A 150 8.88 -4.77 -15.91
C ALA A 150 8.68 -4.19 -17.33
N ASN A 151 7.61 -3.42 -17.54
CA ASN A 151 7.32 -2.75 -18.81
C ASN A 151 7.81 -1.29 -18.84
N GLY A 152 8.50 -0.82 -17.79
CA GLY A 152 8.99 0.56 -17.71
C GLY A 152 7.89 1.62 -17.58
N GLN A 153 6.68 1.23 -17.18
CA GLN A 153 5.50 2.09 -17.08
C GLN A 153 5.42 2.74 -15.69
N TRP A 154 6.48 3.44 -15.32
CA TRP A 154 6.72 3.97 -13.98
C TRP A 154 5.69 5.00 -13.51
N ASP A 155 5.06 5.73 -14.43
CA ASP A 155 4.00 6.69 -14.13
C ASP A 155 2.78 6.06 -13.44
N ASN A 156 2.58 4.74 -13.62
CA ASN A 156 1.49 4.00 -12.99
C ASN A 156 1.81 3.52 -11.56
N VAL A 157 3.08 3.57 -11.13
CA VAL A 157 3.46 3.12 -9.78
C VAL A 157 2.80 3.99 -8.72
N LYS A 158 2.87 5.33 -8.85
CA LYS A 158 2.30 6.24 -7.86
C LYS A 158 0.77 6.07 -7.70
N PRO A 159 -0.05 6.05 -8.77
CA PRO A 159 -1.46 5.73 -8.65
C PRO A 159 -1.74 4.36 -8.02
N LEU A 160 -0.98 3.32 -8.36
CA LEU A 160 -1.14 2.00 -7.76
C LEU A 160 -0.86 2.02 -6.24
N LEU A 161 0.23 2.67 -5.83
CA LEU A 161 0.58 2.84 -4.41
C LEU A 161 -0.50 3.60 -3.62
N SER A 162 -1.19 4.55 -4.26
CA SER A 162 -2.30 5.29 -3.62
C SER A 162 -3.52 4.42 -3.30
N HIS A 163 -3.69 3.30 -4.00
CA HIS A 163 -4.70 2.30 -3.64
C HIS A 163 -4.19 1.40 -2.52
N ARG A 164 -3.00 0.82 -2.68
CA ARG A 164 -2.44 -0.06 -1.66
C ARG A 164 -0.92 -0.09 -1.73
N GLU A 165 -0.29 0.01 -0.57
CA GLU A 165 1.15 -0.22 -0.45
C GLU A 165 1.47 -1.73 -0.59
N PRO A 166 2.51 -2.09 -1.37
CA PRO A 166 2.99 -3.46 -1.45
C PRO A 166 3.65 -3.88 -0.14
N ASP A 167 3.73 -5.18 0.15
CA ASP A 167 4.58 -5.66 1.24
C ASP A 167 6.07 -5.31 1.02
N TRP A 168 6.85 -5.32 2.10
CA TRP A 168 8.28 -4.94 2.07
C TRP A 168 9.12 -5.77 1.08
N ARG A 169 8.72 -7.02 0.77
CA ARG A 169 9.45 -7.87 -0.17
C ARG A 169 9.27 -7.35 -1.58
N MET A 170 8.01 -7.09 -1.94
CA MET A 170 7.65 -6.52 -3.24
C MET A 170 8.17 -5.08 -3.37
N ALA A 171 8.11 -4.26 -2.32
CA ALA A 171 8.73 -2.93 -2.33
C ALA A 171 10.24 -3.00 -2.63
N GLY A 172 10.97 -3.93 -1.98
CA GLY A 172 12.40 -4.13 -2.25
C GLY A 172 12.74 -4.72 -3.62
N GLU A 173 11.84 -5.53 -4.21
CA GLU A 173 11.94 -6.00 -5.59
C GLU A 173 11.69 -4.85 -6.58
N LEU A 174 10.64 -4.06 -6.37
CA LEU A 174 10.31 -2.91 -7.22
C LEU A 174 11.38 -1.81 -7.13
N LEU A 175 11.96 -1.57 -5.94
CA LEU A 175 13.06 -0.64 -5.76
C LEU A 175 14.27 -1.04 -6.61
N PHE A 176 14.61 -2.33 -6.61
CA PHE A 176 15.69 -2.84 -7.43
C PHE A 176 15.42 -2.62 -8.94
N MET A 177 14.20 -2.86 -9.40
CA MET A 177 13.82 -2.58 -10.80
C MET A 177 13.89 -1.09 -11.13
N ALA A 178 13.36 -0.22 -10.25
CA ALA A 178 13.38 1.23 -10.42
C ALA A 178 14.81 1.77 -10.51
N VAL A 179 15.70 1.28 -9.65
CA VAL A 179 17.12 1.62 -9.68
C VAL A 179 17.76 1.22 -10.99
N LYS A 180 17.56 -0.01 -11.48
CA LYS A 180 18.10 -0.44 -12.77
C LYS A 180 17.65 0.48 -13.91
N ALA A 181 16.39 0.93 -13.85
CA ALA A 181 15.79 1.83 -14.84
C ALA A 181 16.10 3.32 -14.62
N GLY A 182 16.90 3.68 -13.62
CA GLY A 182 17.25 5.08 -13.34
C GLY A 182 16.10 5.93 -12.79
N GLN A 183 15.08 5.31 -12.18
CA GLN A 183 13.86 5.98 -11.73
C GLN A 183 13.99 6.50 -10.29
N LEU A 184 14.63 7.66 -10.13
CA LEU A 184 14.87 8.27 -8.82
C LEU A 184 13.57 8.54 -8.05
N ASP A 185 12.55 9.10 -8.71
CA ASP A 185 11.30 9.46 -8.02
C ASP A 185 10.53 8.25 -7.52
N VAL A 186 10.56 7.13 -8.25
CA VAL A 186 9.98 5.87 -7.79
C VAL A 186 10.80 5.29 -6.64
N ALA A 187 12.12 5.37 -6.70
CA ALA A 187 12.97 4.91 -5.60
C ALA A 187 12.67 5.68 -4.30
N LYS A 188 12.52 7.01 -4.39
CA LYS A 188 12.11 7.87 -3.26
C LYS A 188 10.75 7.45 -2.71
N GLN A 189 9.74 7.34 -3.57
CA GLN A 189 8.39 6.93 -3.16
C GLN A 189 8.37 5.57 -2.46
N LEU A 190 9.20 4.62 -2.90
CA LEU A 190 9.29 3.30 -2.27
C LEU A 190 9.95 3.34 -0.89
N CYS A 191 10.93 4.22 -0.69
CA CYS A 191 11.55 4.43 0.62
C CYS A 191 10.64 5.25 1.57
N ASP A 192 9.74 6.07 1.02
CA ASP A 192 8.74 6.86 1.76
C ASP A 192 7.45 6.06 2.11
N LEU A 193 7.37 4.75 1.81
CA LEU A 193 6.23 3.92 2.21
C LEU A 193 6.12 3.82 3.74
N SER A 194 4.98 3.34 4.24
CA SER A 194 4.83 3.08 5.67
C SER A 194 5.88 2.09 6.20
N GLN A 195 6.21 2.19 7.48
CA GLN A 195 7.31 1.44 8.11
C GLN A 195 7.19 -0.08 7.94
N GLU A 196 5.96 -0.60 7.82
CA GLU A 196 5.67 -2.03 7.64
C GLU A 196 5.90 -2.51 6.20
N ASN A 197 5.86 -1.57 5.23
CA ASN A 197 5.79 -1.81 3.81
C ASN A 197 7.03 -1.31 3.05
N MET A 198 7.82 -0.42 3.63
CA MET A 198 9.04 0.08 3.02
C MET A 198 10.09 -1.04 2.81
N PRO A 199 10.99 -0.92 1.81
CA PRO A 199 12.09 -1.84 1.61
C PRO A 199 12.95 -1.96 2.88
N ASN A 200 13.28 -3.19 3.28
CA ASN A 200 14.18 -3.38 4.40
C ASN A 200 15.64 -3.05 4.03
N VAL A 201 16.49 -2.97 5.06
CA VAL A 201 17.94 -2.68 4.95
C VAL A 201 18.64 -3.56 3.89
N ASN A 202 18.28 -4.84 3.78
CA ASN A 202 18.89 -5.73 2.78
C ASN A 202 18.45 -5.39 1.35
N GLY A 203 17.17 -5.03 1.17
CA GLY A 203 16.62 -4.53 -0.09
C GLY A 203 17.34 -3.26 -0.54
N ILE A 204 17.54 -2.31 0.37
CA ILE A 204 18.26 -1.06 0.10
C ILE A 204 19.73 -1.31 -0.22
N LYS A 205 20.44 -2.15 0.55
CA LYS A 205 21.83 -2.52 0.24
C LYS A 205 21.98 -3.13 -1.15
N ARG A 206 21.06 -4.01 -1.54
CA ARG A 206 21.03 -4.62 -2.88
C ARG A 206 20.80 -3.56 -3.96
N ALA A 207 19.82 -2.67 -3.77
CA ALA A 207 19.53 -1.58 -4.68
C ALA A 207 20.70 -0.59 -4.80
N LEU A 208 21.32 -0.21 -3.69
CA LEU A 208 22.48 0.68 -3.65
C LEU A 208 23.67 0.13 -4.45
N LYS A 209 23.97 -1.17 -4.29
CA LYS A 209 25.01 -1.83 -5.08
C LYS A 209 24.73 -1.76 -6.58
N GLU A 210 23.46 -1.96 -6.97
CA GLU A 210 23.05 -1.86 -8.38
C GLU A 210 23.11 -0.43 -8.90
N ALA A 211 22.67 0.57 -8.11
CA ALA A 211 22.76 1.98 -8.48
C ALA A 211 24.21 2.40 -8.78
N LYS A 212 25.16 1.97 -7.95
CA LYS A 212 26.60 2.21 -8.16
C LYS A 212 27.12 1.51 -9.42
N LYS A 213 26.68 0.28 -9.67
CA LYS A 213 27.05 -0.51 -10.87
C LYS A 213 26.54 0.13 -12.16
N GLU A 214 25.32 0.64 -12.16
CA GLU A 214 24.67 1.25 -13.33
C GLU A 214 25.06 2.74 -13.51
N GLY A 215 25.81 3.34 -12.58
CA GLY A 215 26.24 4.74 -12.66
C GLY A 215 25.16 5.76 -12.29
N HIS A 216 24.07 5.32 -11.64
CA HIS A 216 22.98 6.19 -11.19
C HIS A 216 23.36 6.90 -9.88
N HIS A 217 24.29 7.85 -9.97
CA HIS A 217 24.91 8.51 -8.81
C HIS A 217 23.88 9.13 -7.85
N GLU A 218 22.86 9.82 -8.35
CA GLU A 218 21.85 10.47 -7.51
C GLU A 218 21.02 9.44 -6.72
N ILE A 219 20.66 8.31 -7.34
CA ILE A 219 19.96 7.20 -6.68
C ILE A 219 20.89 6.55 -5.64
N ALA A 220 22.17 6.34 -5.99
CA ALA A 220 23.14 5.76 -5.07
C ALA A 220 23.36 6.65 -3.83
N SER A 221 23.42 7.97 -4.00
CA SER A 221 23.53 8.91 -2.89
C SER A 221 22.27 8.89 -2.03
N TYR A 222 21.08 8.98 -2.64
CA TYR A 222 19.81 8.88 -1.92
C TYR A 222 19.72 7.59 -1.09
N LEU A 223 20.01 6.43 -1.69
CA LEU A 223 19.96 5.14 -0.99
C LEU A 223 21.04 4.96 0.07
N SER A 224 22.18 5.66 -0.06
CA SER A 224 23.19 5.69 1.01
C SER A 224 22.66 6.45 2.23
N CYS A 225 22.00 7.58 2.00
CA CYS A 225 21.33 8.34 3.07
C CYS A 225 20.21 7.54 3.72
N GLU A 226 19.35 6.90 2.91
CA GLU A 226 18.26 6.04 3.41
C GLU A 226 18.80 4.88 4.25
N LEU A 227 19.90 4.26 3.83
CA LEU A 227 20.52 3.17 4.58
C LEU A 227 20.99 3.63 5.97
N ILE A 228 21.55 4.84 6.08
CA ILE A 228 21.96 5.45 7.35
C ILE A 228 20.75 5.75 8.22
N HIS A 229 19.70 6.33 7.63
CA HIS A 229 18.45 6.65 8.31
C HIS A 229 17.83 5.39 8.94
N GLN A 230 17.64 4.33 8.15
CA GLN A 230 17.04 3.09 8.64
C GLN A 230 17.92 2.32 9.64
N SER A 231 19.25 2.41 9.51
CA SER A 231 20.17 1.72 10.42
C SER A 231 20.23 2.38 11.80
N ASN A 232 19.96 3.69 11.87
CA ASN A 232 20.03 4.45 13.11
C ASN A 232 18.65 4.69 13.75
N LEU A 233 17.54 4.43 13.03
CA LEU A 233 16.15 4.71 13.47
C LEU A 233 15.99 6.10 14.09
N GLU A 234 16.83 7.04 13.67
CA GLU A 234 17.00 8.32 14.33
C GLU A 234 15.88 9.25 13.87
N LYS A 235 14.99 9.57 14.81
CA LYS A 235 13.87 10.48 14.55
C LYS A 235 14.29 11.94 14.59
N ASP A 236 15.42 12.23 15.23
CA ASP A 236 15.92 13.59 15.36
C ASP A 236 16.58 14.07 14.05
N PRO A 237 16.00 15.08 13.36
CA PRO A 237 16.54 15.57 12.09
C PRO A 237 17.98 16.08 12.21
N LEU A 238 18.38 16.64 13.35
CA LEU A 238 19.72 17.17 13.57
C LEU A 238 20.74 16.05 13.75
N VAL A 239 20.38 14.98 14.47
CA VAL A 239 21.24 13.81 14.64
C VAL A 239 21.37 13.04 13.32
N LEU A 240 20.27 12.90 12.56
CA LEU A 240 20.30 12.33 11.21
C LEU A 240 21.21 13.15 10.28
N THR A 241 21.04 14.49 10.27
CA THR A 241 21.92 15.40 9.52
C THR A 241 23.39 15.20 9.90
N GLN A 242 23.68 15.09 11.20
CA GLN A 242 25.03 14.81 11.69
C GLN A 242 25.58 13.50 11.12
N ALA A 243 24.82 12.40 11.20
CA ALA A 243 25.23 11.08 10.73
C ALA A 243 25.51 11.08 9.22
N LEU A 244 24.63 11.71 8.44
CA LEU A 244 24.78 11.84 6.99
C LEU A 244 26.04 12.61 6.61
N LEU A 245 26.30 13.75 7.25
CA LEU A 245 27.51 14.53 6.98
C LEU A 245 28.79 13.82 7.43
N GLN A 246 28.74 13.05 8.52
CA GLN A 246 29.87 12.21 8.95
C GLN A 246 30.20 11.15 7.91
N ASP A 247 29.18 10.45 7.41
CA ASP A 247 29.33 9.43 6.39
C ASP A 247 29.91 10.00 5.08
N TYR A 248 29.36 11.13 4.60
CA TYR A 248 29.88 11.81 3.42
C TYR A 248 31.37 12.16 3.58
N VAL A 249 31.75 12.74 4.73
CA VAL A 249 33.15 13.11 4.99
C VAL A 249 34.08 11.89 5.06
N ALA A 250 33.60 10.76 5.60
CA ALA A 250 34.38 9.53 5.72
C ALA A 250 34.63 8.86 4.37
N HIS A 251 33.67 8.96 3.44
CA HIS A 251 33.71 8.27 2.15
C HIS A 251 34.07 9.16 0.96
N SER A 252 34.17 10.48 1.15
CA SER A 252 34.62 11.41 0.11
C SER A 252 36.08 11.17 -0.29
N PHE A 253 36.33 10.87 -1.56
CA PHE A 253 37.68 10.67 -2.10
C PHE A 253 38.47 11.99 -2.15
N VAL A 254 39.64 12.03 -1.50
CA VAL A 254 40.47 13.25 -1.33
C VAL A 254 41.43 13.49 -2.51
N GLY A 255 41.40 12.68 -3.56
CA GLY A 255 42.44 12.67 -4.60
C GLY A 255 42.43 13.84 -5.60
N SER A 256 41.52 14.82 -5.50
CA SER A 256 41.59 16.04 -6.32
C SER A 256 41.45 17.31 -5.49
N SER A 257 42.20 18.36 -5.85
CA SER A 257 42.25 19.64 -5.13
C SER A 257 40.89 20.32 -5.02
N LEU A 258 40.02 20.17 -6.02
CA LEU A 258 38.63 20.69 -5.99
C LEU A 258 37.79 19.99 -4.91
N PHE A 259 37.84 18.66 -4.83
CA PHE A 259 37.12 17.90 -3.79
C PHE A 259 37.66 18.21 -2.39
N SER A 260 38.95 18.52 -2.27
CA SER A 260 39.54 18.90 -0.97
C SER A 260 38.90 20.16 -0.37
N THR A 261 38.49 21.12 -1.20
CA THR A 261 37.87 22.37 -0.74
C THR A 261 36.42 22.14 -0.32
N GLN A 262 35.65 21.38 -1.11
CA GLN A 262 34.27 21.01 -0.77
C GLN A 262 34.21 20.17 0.50
N VAL A 263 35.05 19.14 0.62
CA VAL A 263 35.10 18.28 1.82
C VAL A 263 35.49 19.10 3.06
N LYS A 264 36.40 20.07 2.93
CA LYS A 264 36.75 20.98 4.03
C LYS A 264 35.56 21.84 4.46
N ALA A 265 34.79 22.37 3.50
CA ALA A 265 33.59 23.14 3.79
C ALA A 265 32.52 22.26 4.48
N VAL A 266 32.30 21.03 4.01
CA VAL A 266 31.38 20.09 4.67
C VAL A 266 31.85 19.73 6.09
N LYS A 267 33.16 19.53 6.33
CA LYS A 267 33.72 19.32 7.68
C LYS A 267 33.44 20.50 8.63
N ASN A 268 33.49 21.73 8.11
CA ASN A 268 33.16 22.93 8.90
C ASN A 268 31.67 22.94 9.26
N ILE A 269 30.79 22.61 8.31
CA ILE A 269 29.33 22.52 8.55
C ILE A 269 29.04 21.41 9.56
N LEU A 270 29.62 20.22 9.40
CA LEU A 270 29.51 19.13 10.36
C LEU A 270 29.94 19.54 11.78
N SER A 271 30.97 20.37 11.90
CA SER A 271 31.42 20.88 13.21
C SER A 271 30.46 21.90 13.82
N GLN A 272 29.65 22.59 13.02
CA GLN A 272 28.53 23.43 13.50
C GLN A 272 27.37 22.55 13.97
N VAL A 273 26.98 21.56 13.15
CA VAL A 273 25.94 20.58 13.48
C VAL A 273 26.24 19.86 14.80
N LYS A 274 27.48 19.37 14.98
CA LYS A 274 27.90 18.72 16.24
C LYS A 274 27.78 19.62 17.46
N ARG A 275 28.09 20.91 17.32
CA ARG A 275 27.96 21.89 18.40
C ARG A 275 26.49 22.15 18.74
N ALA A 276 25.64 22.29 17.73
CA ALA A 276 24.20 22.44 17.91
C ALA A 276 23.59 21.19 18.56
N ALA A 277 24.01 19.99 18.15
CA ALA A 277 23.52 18.73 18.71
C ALA A 277 23.95 18.50 20.17
N ALA A 278 25.14 18.99 20.56
CA ALA A 278 25.67 18.89 21.92
C ALA A 278 25.09 19.94 22.88
N GLN A 279 24.43 20.97 22.37
CA GLN A 279 23.73 21.96 23.19
C GLN A 279 22.30 21.45 23.45
N GLU A 280 21.86 21.46 24.71
CA GLU A 280 20.47 21.15 25.08
C GLU A 280 19.56 22.29 24.62
N HIS A 281 19.02 22.14 23.41
CA HIS A 281 18.15 23.08 22.73
C HIS A 281 16.77 22.48 22.49
N ASP A 282 15.76 23.33 22.47
CA ASP A 282 14.40 22.94 22.09
C ASP A 282 14.32 22.56 20.59
N ASP A 283 13.26 21.84 20.20
CA ASP A 283 13.08 21.34 18.84
C ASP A 283 13.12 22.43 17.76
N THR A 284 12.68 23.66 18.07
CA THR A 284 12.73 24.80 17.14
C THR A 284 14.17 25.15 16.78
N SER A 285 15.00 25.27 17.81
CA SER A 285 16.42 25.59 17.68
C SER A 285 17.19 24.47 16.96
N ARG A 286 16.82 23.21 17.20
CA ARG A 286 17.40 22.05 16.49
C ARG A 286 17.01 22.05 15.01
N ASN A 287 15.73 22.28 14.70
CA ASN A 287 15.25 22.36 13.32
C ASN A 287 15.88 23.54 12.57
N GLN A 288 16.05 24.69 13.23
CA GLN A 288 16.74 25.84 12.63
C GLN A 288 18.19 25.50 12.29
N ALA A 289 18.90 24.77 13.15
CA ALA A 289 20.27 24.34 12.87
C ALA A 289 20.37 23.40 11.65
N VAL A 290 19.35 22.56 11.41
CA VAL A 290 19.25 21.75 10.19
C VAL A 290 19.04 22.62 8.96
N LEU A 291 18.10 23.58 9.01
CA LEU A 291 17.83 24.50 7.91
C LEU A 291 19.05 25.34 7.54
N ASP A 292 19.75 25.87 8.54
CA ASP A 292 21.01 26.62 8.34
C ASP A 292 22.07 25.74 7.67
N SER A 293 22.17 24.48 8.10
CA SER A 293 23.10 23.51 7.52
C SER A 293 22.76 23.24 6.05
N VAL A 294 21.49 23.06 5.70
CA VAL A 294 21.03 22.90 4.31
C VAL A 294 21.41 24.12 3.46
N GLN A 295 21.15 25.34 3.96
CA GLN A 295 21.51 26.57 3.24
C GLN A 295 23.02 26.71 3.01
N LEU A 296 23.84 26.32 3.99
CA LEU A 296 25.29 26.32 3.86
C LEU A 296 25.76 25.26 2.85
N LEU A 297 25.20 24.05 2.89
CA LEU A 297 25.56 22.98 1.96
C LEU A 297 25.19 23.35 0.51
N GLN A 298 24.06 24.02 0.29
CA GLN A 298 23.64 24.51 -1.04
C GLN A 298 24.66 25.49 -1.65
N LYS A 299 25.37 26.27 -0.83
CA LYS A 299 26.45 27.17 -1.29
C LYS A 299 27.72 26.41 -1.68
N VAL A 300 27.90 25.18 -1.21
CA VAL A 300 29.12 24.38 -1.38
C VAL A 300 28.95 23.30 -2.46
N VAL A 301 27.72 22.84 -2.71
CA VAL A 301 27.41 21.67 -3.54
C VAL A 301 28.00 21.74 -4.95
N GLY A 302 27.92 22.90 -5.61
CA GLY A 302 28.34 23.06 -7.00
C GLY A 302 27.79 21.95 -7.91
N ASP A 303 28.67 21.35 -8.70
CA ASP A 303 28.36 20.24 -9.62
C ASP A 303 28.54 18.84 -8.99
N ASN A 304 28.78 18.76 -7.68
CA ASN A 304 28.95 17.49 -6.99
C ASN A 304 27.59 16.79 -6.80
N LYS A 305 27.29 15.86 -7.70
CA LYS A 305 26.04 15.08 -7.70
C LYS A 305 25.84 14.26 -6.43
N GLU A 306 26.93 13.77 -5.84
CA GLU A 306 26.86 12.97 -4.63
C GLU A 306 26.43 13.83 -3.44
N LEU A 307 27.13 14.96 -3.22
CA LEU A 307 26.77 15.92 -2.18
C LEU A 307 25.36 16.47 -2.38
N ARG A 308 24.94 16.69 -3.63
CA ARG A 308 23.57 17.10 -3.95
C ARG A 308 22.52 16.11 -3.44
N GLY A 309 22.76 14.81 -3.61
CA GLY A 309 21.88 13.76 -3.08
C GLY A 309 21.73 13.83 -1.56
N TYR A 310 22.81 14.09 -0.81
CA TYR A 310 22.75 14.27 0.65
C TYR A 310 21.96 15.53 1.04
N VAL A 311 22.18 16.64 0.33
CA VAL A 311 21.47 17.90 0.59
C VAL A 311 19.96 17.76 0.35
N ASP A 312 19.59 17.16 -0.77
CA ASP A 312 18.19 16.93 -1.13
C ASP A 312 17.52 15.98 -0.12
N TYR A 313 18.25 14.96 0.34
CA TYR A 313 17.76 14.04 1.36
C TYR A 313 17.52 14.74 2.70
N ILE A 314 18.51 15.50 3.20
CA ILE A 314 18.39 16.23 4.47
C ILE A 314 17.20 17.19 4.42
N LYS A 315 17.06 17.94 3.31
CA LYS A 315 15.95 18.87 3.12
C LYS A 315 14.58 18.17 3.13
N ALA A 316 14.46 17.00 2.50
CA ALA A 316 13.21 16.25 2.49
C ALA A 316 12.80 15.72 3.88
N HIS A 317 13.76 15.59 4.80
CA HIS A 317 13.56 15.08 6.16
C HIS A 317 13.63 16.16 7.24
N SER A 318 13.89 17.42 6.88
CA SER A 318 13.86 18.55 7.81
C SER A 318 12.46 19.14 8.02
N ASP A 319 11.58 18.97 7.03
CA ASP A 319 10.30 19.69 6.95
C ASP A 319 9.09 18.86 7.40
N LYS A 320 9.29 17.61 7.83
CA LYS A 320 8.21 16.72 8.30
C LYS A 320 8.15 16.74 9.84
N PRO A 321 7.30 17.54 10.49
CA PRO A 321 6.76 17.10 11.77
C PRO A 321 6.01 15.79 11.48
N GLU A 322 6.33 14.70 12.18
CA GLU A 322 5.58 13.44 12.09
C GLU A 322 4.13 13.64 12.60
N GLU A 323 3.29 14.31 11.83
CA GLU A 323 1.91 13.86 11.71
C GLU A 323 1.90 12.97 10.48
N SER A 324 2.04 11.67 10.68
CA SER A 324 1.51 10.73 9.72
C SER A 324 -0.01 10.83 9.85
N PRO A 325 -0.76 11.44 8.91
CA PRO A 325 -2.15 11.06 8.81
C PRO A 325 -2.09 9.62 8.35
N SER A 326 -2.41 8.70 9.26
CA SER A 326 -2.86 7.37 8.87
C SER A 326 -3.83 7.60 7.71
N LEU A 327 -3.50 7.10 6.52
CA LEU A 327 -4.44 6.96 5.41
C LEU A 327 -5.48 5.89 5.77
N LYS A 328 -6.11 6.02 6.95
CA LYS A 328 -7.47 5.62 7.19
C LYS A 328 -8.32 6.79 6.75
N ALA A 329 -8.47 6.90 5.44
CA ALA A 329 -9.63 7.58 4.89
C ALA A 329 -10.85 6.99 5.59
N GLU A 330 -11.64 7.88 6.19
CA GLU A 330 -12.98 7.60 6.68
C GLU A 330 -13.75 6.80 5.63
N LEU A 331 -14.10 5.57 5.97
CA LEU A 331 -15.18 4.79 5.37
C LEU A 331 -15.90 4.03 6.48
#